data_AF-A0A8T6H782-F1
#
_entry.id   AF-A0A8T6H782-F1
#
_cell.length_a   1.000
_cell.length_b   1.000
_cell.length_c   1.000
_cell.angle_alpha   90.00
_cell.angle_beta   90.00
_cell.angle_gamma   90.00
#
_symmetry.space_group_name_H-M   'P 1'
#
loop_
_entity.id
_entity.type
_entity.pdbx_description
1 polymer ?
#
loop_
_entity_poly.entity_id
_entity_poly.type
_entity_poly.pdbx_seq_one_letter_code
_entity_poly.pdbx_strand_id
1 'polypeptide(L)'
;MRVIGTAGHVDHGKSTLVEKLSGINPDRLAEEQARSMTIDLGFAWLDLPTGETVGIVDVPGHRDFIENMLAGVGGIDAALLVIAADEGIMPQTREHLAILQLLDIKRIIVVMTKVDLIDDPEWLELVELEIGDLLSQWNLDDLPLVAVSAHTGAGLVELMSTLQFVLAELPQRADYRQPRLPIDRVFVVSGFGAVVTGTLSGGALSLGDNIEIQPSGRTGRIRGLQSYQRKVDTLAPGCRAAVNVAGINSGEIRRGDVLAFPGQMQPTLLADAEFTQLGDITRPLTHNAEVKIFSGASEALANARLLADESLAPGARGMLQIRLRQPLALSRGDRFILRYPSPAETIGGGVIINAHPGRRRKRFQPDVIAELELRASGTPGERLALAAQADAPQRAADLQNALGFADAEMTQALDEAMKTGLIRRLDGQRFWAAQSMAQLLHAAMTELRGYHIAHPLRLGMPRPQLQSRLNVKLSLLDTLIDNEDQLAQDANFVRLRDHAIRFSPEQSANADKVIRALLADPYAPPGIAELNEIAGEDLVRALGDLRRIVRVNEGIAFAADSYDRLVSEIRRHISETGEIDAKTLRDKFATSRKYAIAVLEHLDALGVTQRVGDVRKRGRNWKALAG
;
A
#
# COMPACT_ATOMS: atom_id res chain seq x y z
N MET A 1 18.11 22.83 -6.59
CA MET A 1 17.04 23.64 -7.19
C MET A 1 15.87 23.62 -6.24
N ARG A 2 15.46 24.79 -5.80
CA ARG A 2 14.45 25.00 -4.77
C ARG A 2 13.39 25.98 -5.28
N VAL A 3 12.20 25.96 -4.69
CA VAL A 3 11.09 26.87 -4.99
C VAL A 3 10.65 27.55 -3.71
N ILE A 4 10.51 28.88 -3.76
CA ILE A 4 10.07 29.72 -2.65
C ILE A 4 8.72 30.34 -3.00
N GLY A 5 7.81 30.42 -2.03
CA GLY A 5 6.56 31.15 -2.16
C GLY A 5 6.63 32.50 -1.46
N THR A 6 6.05 33.55 -2.03
CA THR A 6 5.67 34.72 -1.23
C THR A 6 4.33 34.44 -0.56
N ALA A 7 4.07 35.10 0.56
CA ALA A 7 2.79 35.08 1.24
C ALA A 7 2.63 36.37 2.04
N GLY A 8 1.41 36.88 2.21
CA GLY A 8 1.16 38.12 2.97
C GLY A 8 -0.07 38.87 2.46
N HIS A 9 -0.50 39.89 3.21
CA HIS A 9 -1.66 40.71 2.87
C HIS A 9 -1.49 41.43 1.52
N VAL A 10 -2.59 41.82 0.90
CA VAL A 10 -2.59 42.69 -0.29
C VAL A 10 -1.82 43.99 0.02
N ASP A 11 -1.12 44.53 -0.97
CA ASP A 11 -0.35 45.78 -0.87
C ASP A 11 0.76 45.83 0.19
N HIS A 12 1.14 44.67 0.75
CA HIS A 12 2.33 44.54 1.61
C HIS A 12 3.65 44.44 0.81
N GLY A 13 3.63 44.73 -0.49
CA GLY A 13 4.86 44.82 -1.31
C GLY A 13 5.49 43.48 -1.72
N LYS A 14 4.72 42.38 -1.75
CA LYS A 14 5.19 41.06 -2.23
C LYS A 14 5.79 41.12 -3.63
N SER A 15 5.02 41.59 -4.60
CA SER A 15 5.41 41.66 -6.02
C SER A 15 6.60 42.60 -6.25
N THR A 16 6.60 43.75 -5.56
CA THR A 16 7.72 44.71 -5.56
C THR A 16 9.00 44.12 -4.99
N LEU A 17 8.91 43.34 -3.90
CA LEU A 17 10.05 42.65 -3.31
C LEU A 17 10.61 41.62 -4.30
N VAL A 18 9.74 40.83 -4.94
CA VAL A 18 10.15 39.84 -5.95
C VAL A 18 10.84 40.50 -7.14
N GLU A 19 10.28 41.59 -7.67
CA GLU A 19 10.88 42.34 -8.77
C GLU A 19 12.26 42.88 -8.41
N LYS A 20 12.44 43.40 -7.18
CA LYS A 20 13.75 43.90 -6.73
C LYS A 20 14.78 42.80 -6.51
N LEU A 21 14.37 41.64 -6.03
CA LEU A 21 15.27 40.51 -5.80
C LEU A 21 15.66 39.79 -7.09
N SER A 22 14.72 39.65 -8.03
CA SER A 22 14.91 38.84 -9.25
C SER A 22 15.17 39.65 -10.52
N GLY A 23 14.82 40.95 -10.53
CA GLY A 23 14.75 41.76 -11.74
C GLY A 23 13.60 41.38 -12.69
N ILE A 24 12.68 40.50 -12.26
CA ILE A 24 11.57 39.99 -13.05
C ILE A 24 10.26 40.46 -12.39
N ASN A 25 9.44 41.18 -13.16
CA ASN A 25 8.11 41.57 -12.69
C ASN A 25 7.17 40.34 -12.73
N PRO A 26 6.61 39.91 -11.58
CA PRO A 26 5.72 38.76 -11.51
C PRO A 26 4.30 39.05 -12.06
N ASP A 27 3.86 40.31 -12.07
CA ASP A 27 2.53 40.74 -12.50
C ASP A 27 2.47 40.87 -14.03
N ARG A 28 1.79 39.91 -14.65
CA ARG A 28 1.76 39.74 -16.11
C ARG A 28 0.48 40.30 -16.74
N LEU A 29 -0.65 40.19 -16.04
CA LEU A 29 -1.93 40.57 -16.60
C LEU A 29 -2.02 42.10 -16.65
N ALA A 30 -2.55 42.64 -17.75
CA ALA A 30 -2.79 44.08 -17.86
C ALA A 30 -3.71 44.60 -16.73
N GLU A 31 -4.60 43.74 -16.22
CA GLU A 31 -5.47 44.04 -15.08
C GLU A 31 -4.69 44.08 -13.73
N GLU A 32 -3.70 43.20 -13.54
CA GLU A 32 -2.83 43.21 -12.35
C GLU A 32 -2.03 44.51 -12.30
N GLN A 33 -1.43 44.90 -13.42
CA GLN A 33 -0.65 46.13 -13.55
C GLN A 33 -1.50 47.40 -13.41
N ALA A 34 -2.75 47.37 -13.88
CA ALA A 34 -3.66 48.51 -13.76
C ALA A 34 -4.23 48.70 -12.34
N ARG A 35 -4.32 47.61 -11.56
CA ARG A 35 -4.88 47.62 -10.21
C ARG A 35 -3.84 47.49 -9.09
N SER A 36 -2.57 47.33 -9.44
CA SER A 36 -1.47 47.05 -8.50
C SER A 36 -1.76 45.87 -7.56
N MET A 37 -2.45 44.84 -8.06
CA MET A 37 -2.82 43.65 -7.29
C MET A 37 -2.58 42.39 -8.10
N THR A 38 -1.84 41.43 -7.55
CA THR A 38 -1.64 40.09 -8.13
C THR A 38 -2.95 39.29 -8.06
N ILE A 39 -3.42 38.82 -9.21
CA ILE A 39 -4.70 38.11 -9.39
C ILE A 39 -4.45 36.61 -9.57
N ASP A 40 -3.47 36.27 -10.41
CA ASP A 40 -3.02 34.90 -10.68
C ASP A 40 -1.59 34.70 -10.18
N LEU A 41 -1.09 33.47 -10.21
CA LEU A 41 0.27 33.16 -9.76
C LEU A 41 1.31 33.83 -10.67
N GLY A 42 2.16 34.65 -10.05
CA GLY A 42 3.34 35.25 -10.65
C GLY A 42 4.57 34.36 -10.49
N PHE A 43 5.50 34.41 -11.45
CA PHE A 43 6.71 33.58 -11.40
C PHE A 43 7.96 34.38 -11.72
N ALA A 44 8.95 34.22 -10.86
CA ALA A 44 10.28 34.78 -11.01
C ALA A 44 11.33 33.73 -10.63
N TRP A 45 12.60 34.05 -10.83
CA TRP A 45 13.72 33.26 -10.34
C TRP A 45 14.91 34.18 -10.08
N LEU A 46 15.77 33.78 -9.16
CA LEU A 46 17.00 34.49 -8.85
C LEU A 46 18.15 33.52 -8.69
N ASP A 47 19.36 34.00 -8.94
CA ASP A 47 20.58 33.26 -8.66
C ASP A 47 21.10 33.67 -7.28
N LEU A 48 21.22 32.69 -6.37
CA LEU A 48 21.84 32.92 -5.07
C LEU A 48 23.33 33.25 -5.24
N PRO A 49 23.98 33.90 -4.26
CA PRO A 49 25.42 34.16 -4.29
C PRO A 49 26.29 32.90 -4.47
N THR A 50 25.76 31.73 -4.12
CA THR A 50 26.41 30.41 -4.33
C THR A 50 26.35 29.90 -5.77
N GLY A 51 25.59 30.55 -6.64
CA GLY A 51 25.32 30.10 -8.02
C GLY A 51 24.14 29.13 -8.15
N GLU A 52 23.43 28.81 -7.06
CA GLU A 52 22.17 28.04 -7.14
C GLU A 52 21.02 28.94 -7.62
N THR A 53 20.33 28.54 -8.70
CA THR A 53 19.09 29.19 -9.14
C THR A 53 17.90 28.72 -8.31
N VAL A 54 17.11 29.67 -7.82
CA VAL A 54 15.92 29.44 -7.01
C VAL A 54 14.70 30.06 -7.68
N GLY A 55 13.62 29.29 -7.77
CA GLY A 55 12.34 29.77 -8.30
C GLY A 55 11.55 30.50 -7.23
N ILE A 56 10.86 31.57 -7.61
CA ILE A 56 9.91 32.28 -6.75
C ILE A 56 8.51 32.18 -7.37
N VAL A 57 7.55 31.78 -6.55
CA VAL A 57 6.12 31.82 -6.85
C VAL A 57 5.53 32.98 -6.05
N ASP A 58 5.12 34.03 -6.77
CA ASP A 58 4.41 35.14 -6.16
C ASP A 58 2.92 34.79 -6.07
N VAL A 59 2.40 34.71 -4.84
CA VAL A 59 1.00 34.32 -4.63
C VAL A 59 0.11 35.55 -4.39
N PRO A 60 -1.13 35.52 -4.90
CA PRO A 60 -2.06 36.62 -4.68
C PRO A 60 -2.40 36.75 -3.19
N GLY A 61 -2.43 37.99 -2.70
CA GLY A 61 -2.71 38.27 -1.29
C GLY A 61 -4.19 38.35 -0.93
N HIS A 62 -5.06 38.58 -1.92
CA HIS A 62 -6.46 38.94 -1.69
C HIS A 62 -7.31 37.73 -1.30
N ARG A 63 -8.26 37.92 -0.38
CA ARG A 63 -9.15 36.86 0.11
C ARG A 63 -9.92 36.12 -0.99
N ASP A 64 -10.26 36.82 -2.07
CA ASP A 64 -11.02 36.25 -3.20
C ASP A 64 -10.13 35.37 -4.10
N PHE A 65 -8.80 35.45 -3.95
CA PHE A 65 -7.82 34.73 -4.77
C PHE A 65 -7.02 33.69 -3.97
N ILE A 66 -7.44 33.33 -2.76
CA ILE A 66 -6.78 32.26 -1.99
C ILE A 66 -6.83 30.93 -2.75
N GLU A 67 -7.86 30.67 -3.54
CA GLU A 67 -7.91 29.47 -4.38
C GLU A 67 -6.75 29.42 -5.39
N ASN A 68 -6.37 30.58 -5.95
CA ASN A 68 -5.21 30.69 -6.84
C ASN A 68 -3.89 30.48 -6.08
N MET A 69 -3.76 31.05 -4.87
CA MET A 69 -2.63 30.81 -3.98
C MET A 69 -2.46 29.30 -3.72
N LEU A 70 -3.53 28.60 -3.30
CA LEU A 70 -3.47 27.20 -2.93
C LEU A 70 -2.93 26.30 -4.04
N ALA A 71 -3.28 26.59 -5.29
CA ALA A 71 -2.80 25.84 -6.43
C ALA A 71 -1.32 26.12 -6.80
N GLY A 72 -0.71 27.20 -6.28
CA GLY A 72 0.71 27.53 -6.48
C GLY A 72 1.62 27.17 -5.31
N VAL A 73 1.05 27.04 -4.10
CA VAL A 73 1.82 26.67 -2.89
C VAL A 73 2.17 25.17 -2.86
N GLY A 74 1.52 24.36 -3.70
CA GLY A 74 1.83 22.95 -3.89
C GLY A 74 3.28 22.71 -4.31
N GLY A 75 4.10 22.22 -3.38
CA GLY A 75 5.50 21.88 -3.65
C GLY A 75 6.47 23.04 -3.50
N ILE A 76 6.18 24.01 -2.62
CA ILE A 76 7.13 25.04 -2.20
C ILE A 76 8.04 24.48 -1.08
N ASP A 77 9.33 24.83 -1.11
CA ASP A 77 10.33 24.40 -0.13
C ASP A 77 10.47 25.35 1.07
N ALA A 78 10.29 26.65 0.83
CA ALA A 78 10.32 27.70 1.85
C ALA A 78 9.38 28.85 1.49
N ALA A 79 8.97 29.68 2.46
CA ALA A 79 8.11 30.83 2.19
C ALA A 79 8.70 32.15 2.72
N LEU A 80 8.40 33.24 2.02
CA LEU A 80 8.61 34.61 2.49
C LEU A 80 7.27 35.15 2.97
N LEU A 81 7.11 35.31 4.29
CA LEU A 81 5.93 35.94 4.88
C LEU A 81 6.16 37.45 4.94
N VAL A 82 5.59 38.17 3.98
CA VAL A 82 5.76 39.60 3.81
C VAL A 82 4.71 40.35 4.61
N ILE A 83 5.18 41.23 5.49
CA ILE A 83 4.36 42.07 6.37
C ILE A 83 4.84 43.51 6.19
N ALA A 84 3.93 44.44 5.93
CA ALA A 84 4.31 45.84 5.79
C ALA A 84 4.38 46.52 7.17
N ALA A 85 5.45 47.28 7.42
CA ALA A 85 5.68 47.95 8.69
C ALA A 85 4.62 49.03 8.99
N ASP A 86 3.98 49.60 7.97
CA ASP A 86 2.93 50.62 8.10
C ASP A 86 1.58 50.06 8.57
N GLU A 87 1.25 48.82 8.20
CA GLU A 87 -0.03 48.17 8.54
C GLU A 87 0.08 47.09 9.62
N GLY A 88 1.26 46.50 9.81
CA GLY A 88 1.45 45.38 10.72
C GLY A 88 0.66 44.13 10.30
N ILE A 89 0.17 43.36 11.27
CA ILE A 89 -0.42 42.03 11.01
C ILE A 89 -1.90 42.12 10.62
N MET A 90 -2.17 41.83 9.35
CA MET A 90 -3.52 41.80 8.80
C MET A 90 -4.16 40.39 8.81
N PRO A 91 -5.49 40.27 8.67
CA PRO A 91 -6.18 38.97 8.68
C PRO A 91 -5.67 37.98 7.62
N GLN A 92 -5.28 38.45 6.43
CA GLN A 92 -4.73 37.60 5.37
C GLN A 92 -3.33 37.08 5.72
N THR A 93 -2.53 37.86 6.48
CA THR A 93 -1.23 37.40 7.00
C THR A 93 -1.43 36.19 7.91
N ARG A 94 -2.42 36.24 8.81
CA ARG A 94 -2.80 35.11 9.69
C ARG A 94 -3.30 33.91 8.89
N GLU A 95 -4.19 34.13 7.91
CA GLU A 95 -4.72 33.05 7.06
C GLU A 95 -3.59 32.37 6.25
N HIS A 96 -2.68 33.16 5.66
CA HIS A 96 -1.55 32.61 4.92
C HIS A 96 -0.58 31.84 5.81
N LEU A 97 -0.25 32.37 6.99
CA LEU A 97 0.59 31.64 7.95
C LEU A 97 -0.05 30.30 8.31
N ALA A 98 -1.35 30.29 8.62
CA ALA A 98 -2.10 29.07 8.89
C ALA A 98 -2.04 28.07 7.71
N ILE A 99 -2.22 28.54 6.46
CA ILE A 99 -2.09 27.71 5.26
C ILE A 99 -0.68 27.12 5.12
N LEU A 100 0.37 27.92 5.32
CA LEU A 100 1.77 27.46 5.25
C LEU A 100 2.04 26.38 6.31
N GLN A 101 1.50 26.53 7.53
CA GLN A 101 1.61 25.55 8.60
C GLN A 101 0.86 24.25 8.28
N LEU A 102 -0.36 24.33 7.76
CA LEU A 102 -1.13 23.14 7.34
C LEU A 102 -0.43 22.36 6.22
N LEU A 103 0.24 23.08 5.31
CA LEU A 103 1.07 22.52 4.25
C LEU A 103 2.47 22.11 4.73
N ASP A 104 2.79 22.29 6.02
CA ASP A 104 4.07 21.94 6.67
C ASP A 104 5.29 22.52 5.98
N ILE A 105 5.15 23.79 5.57
CA ILE A 105 6.27 24.58 5.09
C ILE A 105 7.03 25.07 6.32
N LYS A 106 8.00 24.26 6.76
CA LYS A 106 8.76 24.48 8.01
C LYS A 106 9.77 25.62 7.94
N ARG A 107 10.12 26.08 6.74
CA ARG A 107 11.10 27.14 6.53
C ARG A 107 10.38 28.39 6.04
N ILE A 108 10.21 29.35 6.93
CA ILE A 108 9.56 30.63 6.66
C ILE A 108 10.53 31.73 7.07
N ILE A 109 10.69 32.74 6.22
CA ILE A 109 11.41 33.97 6.56
C ILE A 109 10.37 35.06 6.63
N VAL A 110 10.29 35.75 7.76
CA VAL A 110 9.41 36.91 7.89
C VAL A 110 10.14 38.13 7.35
N VAL A 111 9.49 38.84 6.44
CA VAL A 111 10.06 40.01 5.77
C VAL A 111 9.22 41.22 6.10
N MET A 112 9.75 42.10 6.95
CA MET A 112 9.12 43.37 7.29
C MET A 112 9.47 44.40 6.23
N THR A 113 8.50 44.79 5.41
CA THR A 113 8.67 45.69 4.26
C THR A 113 8.25 47.12 4.57
N LYS A 114 8.56 48.05 3.67
CA LYS A 114 8.22 49.48 3.77
C LYS A 114 8.77 50.18 5.02
N VAL A 115 9.90 49.70 5.54
CA VAL A 115 10.57 50.32 6.71
C VAL A 115 11.04 51.75 6.43
N ASP A 116 11.15 52.13 5.15
CA ASP A 116 11.44 53.50 4.73
C ASP A 116 10.30 54.50 4.96
N LEU A 117 9.07 54.02 5.21
CA LEU A 117 7.93 54.88 5.52
C LEU A 117 7.80 55.18 7.02
N ILE A 118 8.58 54.52 7.86
CA ILE A 118 8.49 54.60 9.31
C ILE A 118 9.71 55.34 9.86
N ASP A 119 9.49 56.55 10.36
CA ASP A 119 10.54 57.36 11.00
C ASP A 119 10.72 57.05 12.49
N ASP A 120 9.71 56.42 13.13
CA ASP A 120 9.68 56.13 14.57
C ASP A 120 10.20 54.71 14.87
N PRO A 121 11.36 54.56 15.56
CA PRO A 121 11.89 53.26 15.94
C PRO A 121 10.97 52.48 16.89
N GLU A 122 10.21 53.16 17.76
CA GLU A 122 9.31 52.49 18.72
C GLU A 122 8.16 51.76 18.00
N TRP A 123 7.73 52.28 16.85
CA TRP A 123 6.72 51.63 16.01
C TRP A 123 7.25 50.34 15.38
N LEU A 124 8.50 50.33 14.91
CA LEU A 124 9.12 49.12 14.37
C LEU A 124 9.23 48.04 15.45
N GLU A 125 9.69 48.41 16.66
CA GLU A 125 9.77 47.49 17.80
C GLU A 125 8.38 46.93 18.17
N LEU A 126 7.33 47.74 18.11
CA LEU A 126 5.95 47.28 18.35
C LEU A 126 5.51 46.24 17.32
N VAL A 127 5.74 46.49 16.02
CA VAL A 127 5.38 45.55 14.95
C VAL A 127 6.20 44.27 15.08
N GLU A 128 7.48 44.34 15.43
CA GLU A 128 8.32 43.17 15.69
C GLU A 128 7.78 42.32 16.86
N LEU A 129 7.35 42.97 17.95
CA LEU A 129 6.71 42.29 19.09
C LEU A 129 5.40 41.60 18.68
N GLU A 130 4.52 42.28 17.92
CA GLU A 130 3.28 41.68 17.42
C GLU A 130 3.56 40.46 16.52
N ILE A 131 4.59 40.54 15.67
CA ILE A 131 5.04 39.42 14.83
C ILE A 131 5.51 38.27 15.71
N GLY A 132 6.33 38.55 16.73
CA GLY A 132 6.76 37.57 17.72
C GLY A 132 5.58 36.84 18.36
N ASP A 133 4.60 37.59 18.88
CA ASP A 133 3.39 37.03 19.50
C ASP A 133 2.58 36.13 18.56
N LEU A 134 2.48 36.51 17.27
CA LEU A 134 1.83 35.67 16.26
C LEU A 134 2.61 34.38 16.01
N LEU A 135 3.94 34.46 15.90
CA LEU A 135 4.79 33.30 15.66
C LEU A 135 4.78 32.33 16.85
N SER A 136 4.78 32.84 18.08
CA SER A 136 4.69 32.02 19.30
C SER A 136 3.43 31.17 19.35
N GLN A 137 2.30 31.66 18.82
CA GLN A 137 1.04 30.89 18.75
C GLN A 137 1.18 29.61 17.92
N TRP A 138 2.12 29.58 16.98
CA TRP A 138 2.39 28.44 16.10
C TRP A 138 3.67 27.68 16.49
N ASN A 139 4.31 28.03 17.61
CA ASN A 139 5.63 27.54 18.03
C ASN A 139 6.73 27.79 16.97
N LEU A 140 6.77 29.02 16.44
CA LEU A 140 7.68 29.46 15.37
C LEU A 140 8.63 30.56 15.84
N ASP A 141 9.00 30.58 17.13
CA ASP A 141 9.79 31.64 17.76
C ASP A 141 11.19 31.81 17.15
N ASP A 142 11.74 30.74 16.56
CA ASP A 142 13.10 30.71 15.99
C ASP A 142 13.17 31.18 14.52
N LEU A 143 12.07 31.67 13.94
CA LEU A 143 12.08 32.09 12.53
C LEU A 143 12.84 33.42 12.33
N PRO A 144 13.64 33.54 11.25
CA PRO A 144 14.33 34.78 10.95
C PRO A 144 13.35 35.89 10.51
N LEU A 145 13.51 37.06 11.10
CA LEU A 145 12.83 38.30 10.75
C LEU A 145 13.85 39.27 10.11
N VAL A 146 13.56 39.76 8.90
CA VAL A 146 14.44 40.70 8.20
C VAL A 146 13.64 41.93 7.78
N ALA A 147 14.10 43.10 8.23
CA ALA A 147 13.58 44.41 7.85
C ALA A 147 14.16 44.86 6.50
N VAL A 148 13.31 45.20 5.54
CA VAL A 148 13.74 45.58 4.19
C VAL A 148 12.94 46.76 3.64
N SER A 149 13.59 47.53 2.76
CA SER A 149 12.93 48.50 1.90
C SER A 149 13.25 48.20 0.44
N ALA A 150 12.21 47.85 -0.33
CA ALA A 150 12.33 47.64 -1.77
C ALA A 150 12.65 48.96 -2.53
N HIS A 151 12.33 50.11 -1.94
CA HIS A 151 12.59 51.42 -2.54
C HIS A 151 14.04 51.87 -2.35
N THR A 152 14.55 51.81 -1.12
CA THR A 152 15.94 52.25 -0.81
C THR A 152 16.97 51.15 -1.03
N GLY A 153 16.55 49.88 -1.06
CA GLY A 153 17.43 48.72 -1.13
C GLY A 153 17.99 48.27 0.23
N ALA A 154 17.62 48.94 1.32
CA ALA A 154 18.02 48.55 2.67
C ALA A 154 17.55 47.13 3.01
N GLY A 155 18.40 46.35 3.69
CA GLY A 155 18.09 44.98 4.14
C GLY A 155 18.07 43.90 3.05
N LEU A 156 18.11 44.24 1.76
CA LEU A 156 18.02 43.24 0.67
C LEU A 156 19.22 42.28 0.64
N VAL A 157 20.43 42.77 0.96
CA VAL A 157 21.65 41.94 1.02
C VAL A 157 21.58 40.95 2.19
N GLU A 158 21.05 41.39 3.33
CA GLU A 158 20.81 40.56 4.50
C GLU A 158 19.75 39.50 4.19
N LEU A 159 18.62 39.90 3.59
CA LEU A 159 17.57 38.98 3.15
C LEU A 159 18.12 37.88 2.23
N MET A 160 18.96 38.24 1.26
CA MET A 160 19.59 37.27 0.35
C MET A 160 20.50 36.27 1.08
N SER A 161 21.25 36.76 2.08
CA SER A 161 22.15 35.94 2.90
C SER A 161 21.36 34.98 3.79
N THR A 162 20.28 35.46 4.41
CA THR A 162 19.35 34.65 5.22
C THR A 162 18.64 33.61 4.36
N LEU A 163 18.18 33.99 3.17
CA LEU A 163 17.59 33.08 2.18
C LEU A 163 18.54 31.93 1.87
N GLN A 164 19.81 32.25 1.59
CA GLN A 164 20.84 31.26 1.31
C GLN A 164 21.05 30.29 2.48
N PHE A 165 21.13 30.81 3.71
CA PHE A 165 21.33 30.00 4.91
C PHE A 165 20.16 29.03 5.15
N VAL A 166 18.93 29.57 5.16
CA VAL A 166 17.70 28.80 5.40
C VAL A 166 17.52 27.71 4.34
N LEU A 167 17.79 28.05 3.08
CA LEU A 167 17.68 27.08 2.01
C LEU A 167 18.76 26.00 2.14
N ALA A 168 20.00 26.35 2.46
CA ALA A 168 21.12 25.39 2.55
C ALA A 168 20.84 24.21 3.49
N GLU A 169 20.08 24.42 4.56
CA GLU A 169 19.70 23.38 5.53
C GLU A 169 18.64 22.40 5.01
N LEU A 170 17.91 22.74 3.94
CA LEU A 170 16.84 21.90 3.44
C LEU A 170 17.39 20.62 2.81
N PRO A 171 16.84 19.44 3.19
CA PRO A 171 17.22 18.18 2.57
C PRO A 171 16.90 18.20 1.08
N GLN A 172 17.69 17.46 0.30
CA GLN A 172 17.35 17.24 -1.11
C GLN A 172 16.03 16.48 -1.21
N ARG A 173 15.22 16.82 -2.22
CA ARG A 173 13.98 16.08 -2.47
C ARG A 173 14.30 14.65 -2.88
N ALA A 174 13.64 13.71 -2.23
CA ALA A 174 13.77 12.30 -2.54
C ALA A 174 13.24 12.00 -3.97
N ASP A 175 13.96 11.12 -4.66
CA ASP A 175 13.57 10.54 -5.94
C ASP A 175 13.06 9.12 -5.69
N TYR A 176 11.75 8.95 -5.77
CA TYR A 176 11.07 7.65 -5.63
C TYR A 176 10.85 6.97 -6.98
N ARG A 177 11.42 7.50 -8.07
CA ARG A 177 11.18 7.08 -9.46
C ARG A 177 9.70 7.12 -9.87
N GLN A 178 8.94 7.99 -9.22
CA GLN A 178 7.53 8.22 -9.47
C GLN A 178 7.29 9.71 -9.75
N PRO A 179 7.73 10.22 -10.91
CA PRO A 179 7.59 11.64 -11.22
C PRO A 179 6.12 12.06 -11.23
N ARG A 180 5.85 13.16 -10.55
CA ARG A 180 4.56 13.81 -10.46
C ARG A 180 4.71 15.31 -10.67
N LEU A 181 3.96 15.84 -11.61
CA LEU A 181 3.89 17.26 -11.89
C LEU A 181 2.43 17.73 -11.79
N PRO A 182 2.00 18.26 -10.63
CA PRO A 182 0.72 18.95 -10.52
C PRO A 182 0.70 20.17 -11.44
N ILE A 183 -0.26 20.22 -12.36
CA ILE A 183 -0.32 21.24 -13.40
C ILE A 183 -0.99 22.49 -12.86
N ASP A 184 -0.22 23.55 -12.68
CA ASP A 184 -0.73 24.85 -12.25
C ASP A 184 -1.19 25.72 -13.43
N ARG A 185 -0.59 25.58 -14.61
CA ARG A 185 -0.98 26.33 -15.82
C ARG A 185 -0.82 25.49 -17.08
N VAL A 186 -1.68 25.81 -18.05
CA VAL A 186 -1.68 25.23 -19.41
C VAL A 186 -1.71 26.38 -20.41
N PHE A 187 -0.80 26.36 -21.38
CA PHE A 187 -0.81 27.32 -22.49
C PHE A 187 -0.36 26.67 -23.79
N VAL A 188 -0.74 27.29 -24.90
CA VAL A 188 -0.35 26.83 -26.24
C VAL A 188 0.74 27.73 -26.78
N VAL A 189 1.83 27.13 -27.22
CA VAL A 189 2.90 27.86 -27.93
C VAL A 189 2.85 27.47 -29.40
N SER A 190 2.73 28.48 -30.27
CA SER A 190 2.65 28.29 -31.72
C SER A 190 3.84 27.47 -32.23
N GLY A 191 3.56 26.39 -32.97
CA GLY A 191 4.55 25.44 -33.49
C GLY A 191 5.08 24.40 -32.50
N PHE A 192 4.85 24.57 -31.19
CA PHE A 192 5.35 23.67 -30.15
C PHE A 192 4.26 22.76 -29.57
N GLY A 193 3.01 23.23 -29.49
CA GLY A 193 1.88 22.47 -28.94
C GLY A 193 1.47 22.92 -27.54
N ALA A 194 0.88 22.01 -26.77
CA ALA A 194 0.48 22.26 -25.39
C ALA A 194 1.71 22.24 -24.47
N VAL A 195 1.89 23.31 -23.71
CA VAL A 195 2.91 23.42 -22.66
C VAL A 195 2.21 23.52 -21.32
N VAL A 196 2.64 22.66 -20.39
CA VAL A 196 2.12 22.62 -19.02
C VAL A 196 3.23 23.00 -18.05
N THR A 197 2.87 23.67 -16.96
CA THR A 197 3.82 24.03 -15.90
C THR A 197 3.41 23.51 -14.54
N GLY A 198 4.39 23.31 -13.68
CA GLY A 198 4.20 22.92 -12.29
C GLY A 198 5.52 22.71 -11.57
N THR A 199 5.46 22.29 -10.32
CA THR A 199 6.64 21.90 -9.54
C THR A 199 6.77 20.37 -9.53
N LEU A 200 7.89 19.86 -10.04
CA LEU A 200 8.13 18.42 -10.15
C LEU A 200 8.41 17.81 -8.77
N SER A 201 7.80 16.66 -8.47
CA SER A 201 8.03 15.88 -7.25
C SER A 201 8.09 14.39 -7.56
N GLY A 202 8.56 13.58 -6.61
CA GLY A 202 8.49 12.11 -6.67
C GLY A 202 9.44 11.41 -7.63
N GLY A 203 9.99 12.09 -8.65
CA GLY A 203 11.00 11.55 -9.54
C GLY A 203 11.41 12.49 -10.66
N ALA A 204 12.42 12.11 -11.43
CA ALA A 204 12.93 12.87 -12.57
C ALA A 204 12.07 12.67 -13.84
N LEU A 205 12.07 13.68 -14.73
CA LEU A 205 11.49 13.61 -16.07
C LEU A 205 12.58 13.83 -17.13
N SER A 206 12.56 13.03 -18.19
CA SER A 206 13.51 13.13 -19.31
C SER A 206 12.81 13.34 -20.65
N LEU A 207 13.55 13.96 -21.57
CA LEU A 207 13.05 14.21 -22.92
C LEU A 207 12.74 12.89 -23.63
N GLY A 208 11.54 12.80 -24.19
CA GLY A 208 11.07 11.60 -24.87
C GLY A 208 10.40 10.57 -23.96
N ASP A 209 10.24 10.82 -22.66
CA ASP A 209 9.46 9.94 -21.79
C ASP A 209 7.98 9.90 -22.20
N ASN A 210 7.37 8.73 -22.02
CA ASN A 210 5.92 8.56 -22.12
C ASN A 210 5.27 9.03 -20.81
N ILE A 211 4.18 9.77 -20.94
CA ILE A 211 3.46 10.36 -19.81
C ILE A 211 1.97 10.04 -19.88
N GLU A 212 1.29 10.21 -18.75
CA GLU A 212 -0.15 10.11 -18.60
C GLU A 212 -0.65 11.32 -17.79
N ILE A 213 -1.76 11.91 -18.23
CA ILE A 213 -2.43 13.03 -17.55
C ILE A 213 -3.59 12.49 -16.72
N GLN A 214 -3.47 12.54 -15.40
CA GLN A 214 -4.54 12.18 -14.46
C GLN A 214 -5.38 13.41 -14.09
N PRO A 215 -6.71 13.26 -13.89
CA PRO A 215 -7.47 12.00 -13.84
C PRO A 215 -7.96 11.48 -15.21
N SER A 216 -7.63 12.17 -16.30
CA SER A 216 -8.19 11.87 -17.64
C SER A 216 -7.72 10.56 -18.27
N GLY A 217 -6.58 10.02 -17.82
CA GLY A 217 -5.92 8.85 -18.39
C GLY A 217 -5.34 9.06 -19.81
N ARG A 218 -5.24 10.31 -20.28
CA ARG A 218 -4.72 10.62 -21.60
C ARG A 218 -3.21 10.44 -21.62
N THR A 219 -2.72 9.68 -22.60
CA THR A 219 -1.29 9.40 -22.76
C THR A 219 -0.66 10.29 -23.81
N GLY A 220 0.60 10.63 -23.60
CA GLY A 220 1.37 11.50 -24.49
C GLY A 220 2.87 11.28 -24.32
N ARG A 221 3.66 12.17 -24.92
CA ARG A 221 5.12 12.12 -24.86
C ARG A 221 5.72 13.49 -24.60
N ILE A 222 6.81 13.53 -23.84
CA ILE A 222 7.57 14.75 -23.61
C ILE A 222 8.37 15.12 -24.87
N ARG A 223 8.03 16.26 -25.48
CA ARG A 223 8.72 16.80 -26.68
C ARG A 223 9.81 17.81 -26.32
N GLY A 224 9.71 18.44 -25.17
CA GLY A 224 10.69 19.40 -24.70
C GLY A 224 10.50 19.72 -23.23
N LEU A 225 11.62 19.98 -22.56
CA LEU A 225 11.65 20.36 -21.14
C LEU A 225 12.38 21.70 -21.01
N GLN A 226 11.83 22.55 -20.16
CA GLN A 226 12.44 23.83 -19.81
C GLN A 226 12.31 24.06 -18.31
N SER A 227 13.32 24.73 -17.73
CA SER A 227 13.27 25.30 -16.40
C SER A 227 13.91 26.69 -16.46
N TYR A 228 13.25 27.70 -15.89
CA TYR A 228 13.73 29.09 -15.87
C TYR A 228 14.21 29.60 -17.23
N GLN A 229 13.41 29.38 -18.29
CA GLN A 229 13.69 29.71 -19.69
C GLN A 229 14.91 29.00 -20.33
N ARG A 230 15.54 28.05 -19.63
CA ARG A 230 16.62 27.21 -20.17
C ARG A 230 16.07 25.87 -20.62
N LYS A 231 16.43 25.44 -21.84
CA LYS A 231 16.13 24.09 -22.33
C LYS A 231 17.04 23.08 -21.65
N VAL A 232 16.47 21.96 -21.22
CA VAL A 232 17.18 20.87 -20.56
C VAL A 232 16.69 19.52 -21.08
N ASP A 233 17.52 18.48 -20.95
CA ASP A 233 17.15 17.12 -21.35
C ASP A 233 16.54 16.31 -20.21
N THR A 234 16.85 16.68 -18.96
CA THR A 234 16.35 16.03 -17.74
C THR A 234 16.04 17.08 -16.69
N LEU A 235 14.95 16.85 -15.94
CA LEU A 235 14.51 17.65 -14.80
C LEU A 235 14.50 16.79 -13.54
N ALA A 236 15.12 17.29 -12.46
CA ALA A 236 15.14 16.64 -11.16
C ALA A 236 13.94 17.08 -10.28
N PRO A 237 13.52 16.29 -9.29
CA PRO A 237 12.53 16.71 -8.30
C PRO A 237 12.88 18.06 -7.64
N GLY A 238 11.85 18.89 -7.38
CA GLY A 238 11.99 20.21 -6.75
C GLY A 238 12.18 21.36 -7.73
N CYS A 239 12.34 21.09 -9.02
CA CYS A 239 12.39 22.14 -10.02
C CYS A 239 10.99 22.58 -10.47
N ARG A 240 10.88 23.87 -10.82
CA ARG A 240 9.74 24.36 -11.59
C ARG A 240 9.95 24.00 -13.06
N ALA A 241 9.02 23.22 -13.59
CA ALA A 241 9.12 22.61 -14.90
C ALA A 241 8.12 23.25 -15.87
N ALA A 242 8.55 23.47 -17.11
CA ALA A 242 7.68 23.67 -18.26
C ALA A 242 7.88 22.49 -19.22
N VAL A 243 6.80 21.74 -19.44
CA VAL A 243 6.81 20.49 -20.20
C VAL A 243 5.98 20.67 -21.45
N ASN A 244 6.61 20.51 -22.62
CA ASN A 244 5.90 20.45 -23.89
C ASN A 244 5.39 19.03 -24.13
N VAL A 245 4.07 18.88 -24.18
CA VAL A 245 3.37 17.61 -24.31
C VAL A 245 2.91 17.41 -25.74
N ALA A 246 3.35 16.30 -26.34
CA ALA A 246 2.89 15.84 -27.65
C ALA A 246 1.86 14.71 -27.50
N GLY A 247 0.89 14.67 -28.43
CA GLY A 247 -0.14 13.64 -28.49
C GLY A 247 -1.43 13.96 -27.73
N ILE A 248 -1.47 15.09 -26.98
CA ILE A 248 -2.64 15.53 -26.23
C ILE A 248 -2.97 16.97 -26.63
N ASN A 249 -4.26 17.26 -26.86
CA ASN A 249 -4.69 18.61 -27.18
C ASN A 249 -4.75 19.46 -25.92
N SER A 250 -4.44 20.77 -26.03
CA SER A 250 -4.43 21.67 -24.88
C SER A 250 -5.79 21.80 -24.18
N GLY A 251 -6.90 21.67 -24.91
CA GLY A 251 -8.24 21.68 -24.33
C GLY A 251 -8.61 20.43 -23.52
N GLU A 252 -7.80 19.38 -23.63
CA GLU A 252 -7.96 18.13 -22.87
C GLU A 252 -7.15 18.13 -21.57
N ILE A 253 -6.28 19.12 -21.37
CA ILE A 253 -5.49 19.31 -20.15
C ILE A 253 -6.02 20.53 -19.42
N ARG A 254 -6.22 20.40 -18.12
CA ARG A 254 -6.72 21.49 -17.27
C ARG A 254 -5.77 21.75 -16.10
N ARG A 255 -5.86 22.95 -15.55
CA ARG A 255 -5.26 23.24 -14.24
C ARG A 255 -5.84 22.27 -13.21
N GLY A 256 -4.97 21.74 -12.36
CA GLY A 256 -5.31 20.73 -11.37
C GLY A 256 -5.21 19.29 -11.86
N ASP A 257 -4.99 19.07 -13.16
CA ASP A 257 -4.54 17.76 -13.63
C ASP A 257 -3.11 17.48 -13.15
N VAL A 258 -2.71 16.21 -13.19
CA VAL A 258 -1.39 15.77 -12.77
C VAL A 258 -0.75 14.97 -13.88
N LEU A 259 0.45 15.39 -14.30
CA LEU A 259 1.28 14.61 -15.21
C LEU A 259 2.13 13.63 -14.40
N ALA A 260 2.05 12.35 -14.76
CA ALA A 260 2.84 11.27 -14.19
C ALA A 260 3.27 10.28 -15.27
N PHE A 261 4.07 9.26 -14.90
CA PHE A 261 4.29 8.13 -15.81
C PHE A 261 3.06 7.21 -15.88
N PRO A 262 2.85 6.52 -17.02
CA PRO A 262 1.71 5.65 -17.21
C PRO A 262 1.56 4.60 -16.11
N GLY A 263 0.36 4.51 -15.53
CA GLY A 263 0.01 3.52 -14.50
C GLY A 263 0.61 3.75 -13.11
N GLN A 264 1.42 4.79 -12.90
CA GLN A 264 1.99 5.10 -11.58
C GLN A 264 1.03 5.85 -10.66
N MET A 265 0.00 6.50 -11.22
CA MET A 265 -1.00 7.24 -10.46
C MET A 265 -2.40 6.84 -10.91
N GLN A 266 -3.30 6.68 -9.94
CA GLN A 266 -4.70 6.37 -10.20
C GLN A 266 -5.59 7.48 -9.64
N PRO A 267 -6.67 7.86 -10.33
CA PRO A 267 -7.63 8.80 -9.78
C PRO A 267 -8.49 8.12 -8.71
N THR A 268 -8.95 8.89 -7.74
CA THR A 268 -9.79 8.39 -6.65
C THR A 268 -11.02 9.27 -6.42
N LEU A 269 -12.10 8.67 -5.92
CA LEU A 269 -13.30 9.35 -5.43
C LEU A 269 -13.44 9.30 -3.91
N LEU A 270 -12.62 8.49 -3.24
CA LEU A 270 -12.63 8.32 -1.79
C LEU A 270 -11.20 8.37 -1.29
N ALA A 271 -10.92 9.17 -0.27
CA ALA A 271 -9.63 9.16 0.40
C ALA A 271 -9.84 9.12 1.91
N ASP A 272 -9.06 8.32 2.61
CA ASP A 272 -8.97 8.38 4.07
C ASP A 272 -7.84 9.35 4.44
N ALA A 273 -8.12 10.26 5.36
CA ALA A 273 -7.28 11.40 5.66
C ALA A 273 -7.26 11.71 7.15
N GLU A 274 -6.13 12.21 7.61
CA GLU A 274 -6.02 12.90 8.87
C GLU A 274 -6.28 14.38 8.67
N PHE A 275 -6.96 15.01 9.61
CA PHE A 275 -7.33 16.41 9.51
C PHE A 275 -7.18 17.13 10.85
N THR A 276 -6.63 18.34 10.79
CA THR A 276 -6.59 19.28 11.91
C THR A 276 -7.42 20.50 11.53
N GLN A 277 -8.40 20.81 12.38
CA GLN A 277 -9.19 22.03 12.25
C GLN A 277 -8.42 23.22 12.82
N LEU A 278 -8.47 24.38 12.17
CA LEU A 278 -7.86 25.60 12.70
C LEU A 278 -8.51 26.01 14.04
N GLY A 279 -7.73 26.60 14.95
CA GLY A 279 -8.22 27.08 16.23
C GLY A 279 -9.08 28.34 16.12
N ASP A 280 -8.74 29.22 15.17
CA ASP A 280 -9.36 30.54 15.01
C ASP A 280 -10.75 30.51 14.36
N ILE A 281 -11.19 29.34 13.88
CA ILE A 281 -12.51 29.20 13.26
C ILE A 281 -13.60 29.09 14.34
N THR A 282 -14.70 29.79 14.13
CA THR A 282 -15.81 29.84 15.10
C THR A 282 -16.74 28.62 15.04
N ARG A 283 -16.79 27.93 13.90
CA ARG A 283 -17.72 26.83 13.64
C ARG A 283 -17.03 25.46 13.66
N PRO A 284 -17.57 24.45 14.36
CA PRO A 284 -17.05 23.09 14.30
C PRO A 284 -17.31 22.44 12.92
N LEU A 285 -16.41 21.56 12.48
CA LEU A 285 -16.66 20.74 11.30
C LEU A 285 -17.65 19.63 11.64
N THR A 286 -18.80 19.59 10.97
CA THR A 286 -19.84 18.58 11.20
C THR A 286 -19.70 17.38 10.28
N HIS A 287 -20.28 16.25 10.68
CA HIS A 287 -20.29 15.05 9.84
C HIS A 287 -20.92 15.30 8.47
N ASN A 288 -20.24 14.86 7.41
CA ASN A 288 -20.69 14.93 6.02
C ASN A 288 -20.87 16.36 5.49
N ALA A 289 -20.22 17.34 6.12
CA ALA A 289 -20.17 18.72 5.65
C ALA A 289 -19.67 18.80 4.20
N GLU A 290 -20.29 19.68 3.42
CA GLU A 290 -19.83 20.02 2.08
C GLU A 290 -18.63 20.96 2.17
N VAL A 291 -17.54 20.58 1.53
CA VAL A 291 -16.27 21.29 1.56
C VAL A 291 -15.67 21.32 0.16
N LYS A 292 -14.76 22.26 -0.07
CA LYS A 292 -13.87 22.27 -1.22
C LYS A 292 -12.48 21.83 -0.75
N ILE A 293 -11.96 20.76 -1.34
CA ILE A 293 -10.61 20.25 -1.06
C ILE A 293 -9.64 20.83 -2.08
N PHE A 294 -8.45 21.21 -1.60
CA PHE A 294 -7.31 21.64 -2.39
C PHE A 294 -6.12 20.73 -2.07
N SER A 295 -5.49 20.14 -3.08
CA SER A 295 -4.27 19.33 -2.92
C SER A 295 -3.38 19.50 -4.14
N GLY A 296 -2.15 19.98 -3.92
CA GLY A 296 -1.30 20.45 -5.01
C GLY A 296 -2.01 21.55 -5.82
N ALA A 297 -2.07 21.41 -7.14
CA ALA A 297 -2.81 22.32 -8.01
C ALA A 297 -4.29 21.92 -8.18
N SER A 298 -4.71 20.78 -7.63
CA SER A 298 -6.04 20.19 -7.84
C SER A 298 -7.06 20.72 -6.84
N GLU A 299 -8.30 20.93 -7.31
CA GLU A 299 -9.42 21.26 -6.45
C GLU A 299 -10.67 20.45 -6.80
N ALA A 300 -11.49 20.13 -5.80
CA ALA A 300 -12.80 19.52 -6.02
C ALA A 300 -13.77 19.82 -4.88
N LEU A 301 -15.06 19.80 -5.18
CA LEU A 301 -16.09 19.70 -4.15
C LEU A 301 -16.09 18.29 -3.55
N ALA A 302 -16.29 18.20 -2.24
CA ALA A 302 -16.27 16.96 -1.50
C ALA A 302 -17.22 16.98 -0.29
N ASN A 303 -17.48 15.80 0.26
CA ASN A 303 -18.08 15.66 1.59
C ASN A 303 -17.03 15.14 2.58
N ALA A 304 -16.79 15.88 3.65
CA ALA A 304 -15.91 15.49 4.74
C ALA A 304 -16.68 14.63 5.75
N ARG A 305 -16.35 13.34 5.86
CA ARG A 305 -17.04 12.42 6.78
C ARG A 305 -16.16 12.05 7.95
N LEU A 306 -16.52 12.55 9.14
CA LEU A 306 -15.89 12.17 10.40
C LEU A 306 -16.12 10.68 10.71
N LEU A 307 -15.04 9.99 11.09
CA LEU A 307 -15.04 8.56 11.37
C LEU A 307 -15.18 8.23 12.86
N ALA A 308 -14.58 9.04 13.73
CA ALA A 308 -14.60 8.85 15.18
C ALA A 308 -15.64 9.71 15.91
N ASP A 309 -16.03 10.85 15.33
CA ASP A 309 -16.84 11.88 16.00
C ASP A 309 -18.07 12.29 15.17
N GLU A 310 -19.05 12.95 15.82
CA GLU A 310 -20.16 13.63 15.13
C GLU A 310 -19.80 15.04 14.66
N SER A 311 -18.90 15.71 15.39
CA SER A 311 -18.37 17.02 15.07
C SER A 311 -16.95 17.15 15.59
N LEU A 312 -16.09 17.84 14.84
CA LEU A 312 -14.74 18.20 15.27
C LEU A 312 -14.75 19.65 15.76
N ALA A 313 -14.19 19.89 16.95
CA ALA A 313 -14.06 21.23 17.52
C ALA A 313 -12.90 22.01 16.86
N PRO A 314 -12.94 23.36 16.87
CA PRO A 314 -11.79 24.18 16.49
C PRO A 314 -10.52 23.76 17.23
N GLY A 315 -9.40 23.67 16.51
CA GLY A 315 -8.11 23.20 17.05
C GLY A 315 -7.98 21.68 17.24
N ALA A 316 -9.06 20.91 17.10
CA ALA A 316 -9.01 19.46 17.26
C ALA A 316 -8.52 18.74 15.99
N ARG A 317 -7.93 17.56 16.20
CA ARG A 317 -7.49 16.63 15.16
C ARG A 317 -8.43 15.44 15.09
N GLY A 318 -8.71 14.95 13.89
CA GLY A 318 -9.61 13.81 13.69
C GLY A 318 -9.38 13.09 12.37
N MET A 319 -9.92 11.86 12.31
CA MET A 319 -9.87 11.02 11.11
C MET A 319 -11.10 11.24 10.23
N LEU A 320 -10.85 11.55 8.97
CA LEU A 320 -11.86 11.81 7.95
C LEU A 320 -11.80 10.76 6.84
N GLN A 321 -12.97 10.47 6.27
CA GLN A 321 -13.06 9.95 4.92
C GLN A 321 -13.64 11.05 4.01
N ILE A 322 -12.88 11.46 3.02
CA ILE A 322 -13.26 12.49 2.06
C ILE A 322 -13.88 11.80 0.85
N ARG A 323 -15.13 12.16 0.54
CA ARG A 323 -15.79 11.71 -0.69
C ARG A 323 -15.81 12.85 -1.69
N LEU A 324 -15.04 12.70 -2.76
CA LEU A 324 -14.92 13.67 -3.82
C LEU A 324 -16.13 13.57 -4.76
N ARG A 325 -16.62 14.71 -5.27
CA ARG A 325 -17.66 14.73 -6.31
C ARG A 325 -17.11 14.38 -7.69
N GLN A 326 -15.82 14.62 -7.90
CA GLN A 326 -15.10 14.32 -9.13
C GLN A 326 -13.77 13.62 -8.79
N PRO A 327 -13.26 12.71 -9.64
CA PRO A 327 -12.03 12.01 -9.32
C PRO A 327 -10.82 12.95 -9.27
N LEU A 328 -10.00 12.83 -8.24
CA LEU A 328 -8.72 13.54 -8.13
C LEU A 328 -7.55 12.56 -8.11
N ALA A 329 -6.40 13.01 -8.60
CA ALA A 329 -5.17 12.24 -8.62
C ALA A 329 -4.37 12.51 -7.32
N LEU A 330 -4.74 11.76 -6.27
CA LEU A 330 -4.18 11.89 -4.92
C LEU A 330 -3.18 10.77 -4.62
N SER A 331 -2.19 11.06 -3.79
CA SER A 331 -1.21 10.11 -3.30
C SER A 331 -1.15 10.11 -1.77
N ARG A 332 -0.65 9.02 -1.18
CA ARG A 332 -0.40 8.97 0.27
C ARG A 332 0.65 10.03 0.62
N GLY A 333 0.45 10.73 1.74
CA GLY A 333 1.32 11.81 2.17
C GLY A 333 0.99 13.17 1.54
N ASP A 334 0.06 13.23 0.58
CA ASP A 334 -0.39 14.49 0.02
C ASP A 334 -1.01 15.35 1.11
N ARG A 335 -0.53 16.59 1.22
CA ARG A 335 -1.17 17.59 2.05
C ARG A 335 -2.34 18.20 1.33
N PHE A 336 -3.38 18.51 2.09
CA PHE A 336 -4.58 19.14 1.56
C PHE A 336 -5.14 20.17 2.52
N ILE A 337 -5.92 21.09 1.96
CA ILE A 337 -6.66 22.10 2.70
C ILE A 337 -8.15 21.94 2.39
N LEU A 338 -8.99 22.09 3.42
CA LEU A 338 -10.44 22.14 3.28
C LEU A 338 -10.92 23.57 3.50
N ARG A 339 -11.74 24.04 2.57
CA ARG A 339 -12.45 25.31 2.67
C ARG A 339 -13.95 25.08 2.59
N TYR A 340 -14.74 25.96 3.21
CA TYR A 340 -16.15 26.05 2.87
C TYR A 340 -16.31 26.73 1.52
N PRO A 341 -17.23 26.26 0.65
CA PRO A 341 -17.46 26.91 -0.64
C PRO A 341 -18.22 28.23 -0.51
N SER A 342 -19.09 28.37 0.50
CA SER A 342 -19.85 29.60 0.75
C SER A 342 -20.32 29.69 2.20
N PRO A 343 -20.05 30.81 2.92
CA PRO A 343 -19.01 31.79 2.59
C PRO A 343 -17.63 31.11 2.55
N ALA A 344 -16.74 31.62 1.70
CA ALA A 344 -15.40 31.08 1.52
C ALA A 344 -14.56 31.31 2.79
N GLU A 345 -14.10 30.22 3.40
CA GLU A 345 -13.33 30.26 4.65
C GLU A 345 -12.47 28.99 4.76
N THR A 346 -11.21 29.15 5.21
CA THR A 346 -10.32 28.02 5.48
C THR A 346 -10.71 27.32 6.78
N ILE A 347 -11.04 26.02 6.68
CA ILE A 347 -11.44 25.20 7.83
C ILE A 347 -10.21 24.64 8.55
N GLY A 348 -9.25 24.17 7.76
CA GLY A 348 -8.12 23.40 8.24
C GLY A 348 -7.48 22.63 7.11
N GLY A 349 -6.60 21.72 7.48
CA GLY A 349 -5.84 20.92 6.54
C GLY A 349 -5.32 19.65 7.18
N GLY A 350 -4.64 18.84 6.38
CA GLY A 350 -4.18 17.55 6.84
C GLY A 350 -3.45 16.78 5.78
N VAL A 351 -3.35 15.47 6.00
CA VAL A 351 -2.58 14.56 5.13
C VAL A 351 -3.43 13.38 4.68
N ILE A 352 -3.31 13.02 3.40
CA ILE A 352 -3.92 11.81 2.86
C ILE A 352 -3.20 10.59 3.41
N ILE A 353 -3.92 9.78 4.19
CA ILE A 353 -3.40 8.53 4.76
C ILE A 353 -3.51 7.40 3.73
N ASN A 354 -4.64 7.31 3.05
CA ASN A 354 -4.91 6.31 2.03
C ASN A 354 -5.73 6.93 0.89
N ALA A 355 -5.11 7.08 -0.28
CA ALA A 355 -5.75 7.61 -1.47
C ALA A 355 -6.77 6.64 -2.10
N HIS A 356 -6.71 5.33 -1.80
CA HIS A 356 -7.54 4.30 -2.41
C HIS A 356 -8.10 3.31 -1.36
N PRO A 357 -9.02 3.75 -0.49
CA PRO A 357 -9.62 2.89 0.54
C PRO A 357 -10.58 1.84 -0.04
N GLY A 358 -10.92 1.91 -1.33
CA GLY A 358 -11.76 0.96 -2.07
C GLY A 358 -13.24 0.99 -1.70
N ARG A 359 -13.57 1.31 -0.44
CA ARG A 359 -14.94 1.36 0.07
C ARG A 359 -15.15 2.43 1.13
N ARG A 360 -16.42 2.73 1.35
CA ARG A 360 -16.86 3.59 2.46
C ARG A 360 -16.50 2.93 3.80
N ARG A 361 -15.78 3.66 4.66
CA ARG A 361 -15.50 3.22 6.03
C ARG A 361 -16.76 3.35 6.89
N LYS A 362 -16.99 2.34 7.75
CA LYS A 362 -18.00 2.39 8.82
C LYS A 362 -17.50 3.34 9.91
N ARG A 363 -18.40 4.17 10.45
CA ARG A 363 -18.10 5.10 11.54
C ARG A 363 -18.08 4.39 12.89
N PHE A 364 -17.43 4.99 13.88
CA PHE A 364 -17.37 4.52 15.26
C PHE A 364 -16.91 3.06 15.38
N GLN A 365 -15.98 2.66 14.51
CA GLN A 365 -15.34 1.34 14.55
C GLN A 365 -13.91 1.52 15.06
N PRO A 366 -13.60 1.05 16.30
CA PRO A 366 -12.27 1.17 16.87
C PRO A 366 -11.18 0.60 15.96
N ASP A 367 -11.43 -0.57 15.34
CA ASP A 367 -10.47 -1.21 14.44
C ASP A 367 -10.13 -0.34 13.22
N VAL A 368 -11.11 0.39 12.68
CA VAL A 368 -10.89 1.28 11.53
C VAL A 368 -10.05 2.49 11.93
N ILE A 369 -10.31 3.05 13.12
CA ILE A 369 -9.58 4.21 13.63
C ILE A 369 -8.13 3.79 13.91
N ALA A 370 -7.93 2.68 14.61
CA ALA A 370 -6.61 2.13 14.89
C ALA A 370 -5.83 1.80 13.60
N GLU A 371 -6.49 1.24 12.58
CA GLU A 371 -5.88 1.00 11.25
C GLU A 371 -5.37 2.31 10.62
N LEU A 372 -6.17 3.39 10.69
CA LEU A 372 -5.81 4.68 10.09
C LEU A 372 -4.73 5.41 10.89
N GLU A 373 -4.79 5.37 12.23
CA GLU A 373 -3.74 5.88 13.10
C GLU A 373 -2.42 5.17 12.83
N LEU A 374 -2.42 3.84 12.72
CA LEU A 374 -1.23 3.06 12.39
C LEU A 374 -0.65 3.44 11.02
N ARG A 375 -1.50 3.70 10.02
CA ARG A 375 -1.02 4.18 8.70
C ARG A 375 -0.43 5.58 8.75
N ALA A 376 -0.97 6.45 9.61
CA ALA A 376 -0.57 7.84 9.73
C ALA A 376 0.75 7.99 10.51
N SER A 377 0.85 7.35 11.68
CA SER A 377 1.94 7.57 12.64
C SER A 377 2.65 6.30 13.12
N GLY A 378 2.23 5.11 12.69
CA GLY A 378 2.91 3.85 13.03
C GLY A 378 4.34 3.79 12.50
N THR A 379 5.17 2.95 13.09
CA THR A 379 6.57 2.79 12.68
C THR A 379 6.67 2.23 11.25
N PRO A 380 7.80 2.39 10.53
CA PRO A 380 7.97 1.81 9.21
C PRO A 380 7.63 0.30 9.19
N GLY A 381 8.04 -0.45 10.22
CA GLY A 381 7.71 -1.86 10.37
C GLY A 381 6.21 -2.15 10.57
N GLU A 382 5.52 -1.36 11.39
CA GLU A 382 4.07 -1.50 11.59
C GLU A 382 3.27 -1.20 10.33
N ARG A 383 3.65 -0.14 9.60
CA ARG A 383 3.02 0.22 8.33
C ARG A 383 3.23 -0.85 7.26
N LEU A 384 4.43 -1.43 7.22
CA LEU A 384 4.74 -2.55 6.35
C LEU A 384 3.89 -3.79 6.70
N ALA A 385 3.77 -4.11 7.99
CA ALA A 385 2.95 -5.22 8.44
C ALA A 385 1.48 -5.02 8.05
N LEU A 386 0.95 -3.80 8.20
CA LEU A 386 -0.40 -3.46 7.78
C LEU A 386 -0.59 -3.58 6.26
N ALA A 387 0.36 -3.11 5.45
CA ALA A 387 0.30 -3.29 4.00
C ALA A 387 0.41 -4.77 3.59
N ALA A 388 1.09 -5.60 4.39
CA ALA A 388 1.19 -7.03 4.21
C ALA A 388 -0.04 -7.82 4.72
N GLN A 389 -1.05 -7.16 5.31
CA GLN A 389 -2.34 -7.77 5.67
C GLN A 389 -3.19 -8.00 4.41
N ALA A 390 -2.83 -9.03 3.65
CA ALA A 390 -3.52 -9.44 2.44
C ALA A 390 -3.91 -10.92 2.54
N ASP A 391 -4.81 -11.36 1.65
CA ASP A 391 -5.21 -12.78 1.56
C ASP A 391 -4.05 -13.69 1.10
N ALA A 392 -2.99 -13.10 0.55
CA ALA A 392 -1.82 -13.81 0.06
C ALA A 392 -0.51 -13.05 0.31
N PRO A 393 0.63 -13.77 0.36
CA PRO A 393 1.96 -13.17 0.53
C PRO A 393 2.32 -12.20 -0.61
N GLN A 394 2.90 -11.06 -0.25
CA GLN A 394 3.26 -9.98 -1.16
C GLN A 394 4.77 -9.91 -1.39
N ARG A 395 5.21 -9.44 -2.55
CA ARG A 395 6.64 -9.21 -2.79
C ARG A 395 7.09 -7.91 -2.11
N ALA A 396 8.36 -7.85 -1.72
CA ALA A 396 8.94 -6.63 -1.16
C ALA A 396 8.76 -5.42 -2.08
N ALA A 397 8.98 -5.58 -3.40
CA ALA A 397 8.81 -4.50 -4.38
C ALA A 397 7.36 -3.98 -4.46
N ASP A 398 6.37 -4.87 -4.36
CA ASP A 398 4.95 -4.48 -4.41
C ASP A 398 4.57 -3.69 -3.15
N LEU A 399 5.04 -4.13 -1.98
CA LEU A 399 4.86 -3.43 -0.71
C LEU A 399 5.57 -2.07 -0.69
N GLN A 400 6.80 -2.01 -1.19
CA GLN A 400 7.58 -0.78 -1.29
C GLN A 400 6.85 0.26 -2.15
N ASN A 401 6.36 -0.16 -3.32
CA ASN A 401 5.58 0.70 -4.22
C ASN A 401 4.27 1.17 -3.57
N ALA A 402 3.55 0.28 -2.89
CA ALA A 402 2.29 0.63 -2.23
C ALA A 402 2.49 1.61 -1.05
N LEU A 403 3.62 1.51 -0.35
CA LEU A 403 3.95 2.37 0.79
C LEU A 403 4.65 3.68 0.38
N GLY A 404 5.28 3.71 -0.80
CA GLY A 404 6.12 4.81 -1.25
C GLY A 404 7.46 4.91 -0.52
N PHE A 405 7.98 3.78 0.00
CA PHE A 405 9.23 3.77 0.76
C PHE A 405 10.47 3.88 -0.13
N ALA A 406 11.44 4.68 0.29
CA ALA A 406 12.79 4.62 -0.25
C ALA A 406 13.48 3.30 0.13
N ASP A 407 14.52 2.90 -0.59
CA ASP A 407 15.23 1.62 -0.37
C ASP A 407 15.74 1.47 1.08
N ALA A 408 16.26 2.56 1.66
CA ALA A 408 16.74 2.57 3.04
C ALA A 408 15.59 2.39 4.06
N GLU A 409 14.47 3.09 3.85
CA GLU A 409 13.29 2.99 4.72
C GLU A 409 12.63 1.62 4.61
N MET A 410 12.56 1.04 3.40
CA MET A 410 12.04 -0.31 3.18
C MET A 410 12.91 -1.36 3.88
N THR A 411 14.23 -1.21 3.84
CA THR A 411 15.17 -2.10 4.54
C THR A 411 14.95 -2.02 6.05
N GLN A 412 14.86 -0.80 6.60
CA GLN A 412 14.55 -0.57 8.01
C GLN A 412 13.20 -1.19 8.41
N ALA A 413 12.16 -0.97 7.60
CA ALA A 413 10.82 -1.49 7.86
C ALA A 413 10.79 -3.02 7.89
N LEU A 414 11.48 -3.67 6.94
CA LEU A 414 11.60 -5.14 6.90
C LEU A 414 12.30 -5.67 8.15
N ASP A 415 13.44 -5.08 8.52
CA ASP A 415 14.22 -5.51 9.68
C ASP A 415 13.42 -5.34 10.98
N GLU A 416 12.76 -4.20 11.17
CA GLU A 416 11.92 -3.92 12.32
C GLU A 416 10.73 -4.89 12.40
N ALA A 417 9.99 -5.05 11.31
CA ALA A 417 8.80 -5.91 11.26
C ALA A 417 9.15 -7.40 11.44
N MET A 418 10.30 -7.86 10.94
CA MET A 418 10.79 -9.23 11.18
C MET A 418 11.24 -9.43 12.63
N LYS A 419 11.98 -8.48 13.21
CA LYS A 419 12.45 -8.56 14.62
C LYS A 419 11.30 -8.57 15.62
N THR A 420 10.28 -7.76 15.35
CA THR A 420 9.06 -7.68 16.17
C THR A 420 8.08 -8.82 15.91
N GLY A 421 8.31 -9.63 14.87
CA GLY A 421 7.45 -10.76 14.50
C GLY A 421 6.12 -10.34 13.86
N LEU A 422 5.97 -9.08 13.42
CA LEU A 422 4.77 -8.58 12.75
C LEU A 422 4.60 -9.14 11.34
N ILE A 423 5.71 -9.46 10.66
CA ILE A 423 5.71 -10.13 9.36
C ILE A 423 6.54 -11.41 9.42
N ARG A 424 6.17 -12.37 8.57
CA ARG A 424 6.97 -13.57 8.31
C ARG A 424 7.43 -13.59 6.86
N ARG A 425 8.67 -14.02 6.67
CA ARG A 425 9.25 -14.26 5.35
C ARG A 425 8.96 -15.70 4.95
N LEU A 426 8.27 -15.90 3.82
CA LEU A 426 7.94 -17.25 3.33
C LEU A 426 8.98 -17.77 2.33
N ASP A 427 9.55 -16.89 1.52
CA ASP A 427 10.69 -17.17 0.66
C ASP A 427 11.61 -15.95 0.55
N GLY A 428 12.65 -16.01 -0.29
CA GLY A 428 13.62 -14.91 -0.42
C GLY A 428 13.04 -13.55 -0.86
N GLN A 429 11.79 -13.47 -1.32
CA GLN A 429 11.19 -12.26 -1.90
C GLN A 429 9.77 -11.93 -1.39
N ARG A 430 9.09 -12.88 -0.73
CA ARG A 430 7.69 -12.75 -0.29
C ARG A 430 7.54 -12.70 1.22
N PHE A 431 6.73 -11.73 1.65
CA PHE A 431 6.43 -11.43 3.05
C PHE A 431 4.93 -11.48 3.28
N TRP A 432 4.52 -11.84 4.49
CA TRP A 432 3.12 -11.89 4.87
C TRP A 432 2.93 -11.47 6.32
N ALA A 433 1.84 -10.77 6.63
CA ALA A 433 1.53 -10.36 7.99
C ALA A 433 1.30 -11.59 8.89
N ALA A 434 1.96 -11.62 10.05
CA ALA A 434 1.82 -12.71 11.01
C ALA A 434 0.37 -12.88 11.49
N GLN A 435 -0.37 -11.78 11.62
CA GLN A 435 -1.79 -11.79 11.96
C GLN A 435 -2.64 -12.47 10.90
N SER A 436 -2.44 -12.17 9.61
CA SER A 436 -3.17 -12.82 8.50
C SER A 436 -2.87 -14.31 8.43
N MET A 437 -1.61 -14.71 8.65
CA MET A 437 -1.23 -16.11 8.73
C MET A 437 -1.91 -16.83 9.90
N ALA A 438 -1.94 -16.20 11.08
CA ALA A 438 -2.62 -16.76 12.26
C ALA A 438 -4.13 -16.91 12.07
N GLN A 439 -4.78 -15.94 11.39
CA GLN A 439 -6.20 -16.03 11.03
C GLN A 439 -6.48 -17.19 10.07
N LEU A 440 -5.64 -17.37 9.04
CA LEU A 440 -5.78 -18.49 8.12
C LEU A 440 -5.55 -19.83 8.83
N LEU A 441 -4.54 -19.92 9.70
CA LEU A 441 -4.28 -21.10 10.51
C LEU A 441 -5.48 -21.44 11.40
N HIS A 442 -6.04 -20.45 12.08
CA HIS A 442 -7.22 -20.64 12.93
C HIS A 442 -8.44 -21.13 12.14
N ALA A 443 -8.68 -20.56 10.95
CA ALA A 443 -9.74 -21.00 10.05
C ALA A 443 -9.51 -22.45 9.59
N ALA A 444 -8.28 -22.79 9.18
CA ALA A 444 -7.91 -24.15 8.78
C ALA A 444 -8.12 -25.17 9.91
N MET A 445 -7.68 -24.84 11.13
CA MET A 445 -7.87 -25.69 12.30
C MET A 445 -9.35 -25.86 12.65
N THR A 446 -10.16 -24.81 12.51
CA THR A 446 -11.60 -24.86 12.80
C THR A 446 -12.33 -25.78 11.83
N GLU A 447 -12.04 -25.66 10.53
CA GLU A 447 -12.56 -26.56 9.49
C GLU A 447 -12.11 -28.01 9.71
N LEU A 448 -10.84 -28.23 10.05
CA LEU A 448 -10.33 -29.58 10.34
C LEU A 448 -10.98 -30.17 11.60
N ARG A 449 -11.14 -29.41 12.68
CA ARG A 449 -11.84 -29.87 13.90
C ARG A 449 -13.28 -30.27 13.57
N GLY A 450 -14.01 -29.42 12.83
CA GLY A 450 -15.38 -29.72 12.42
C GLY A 450 -15.47 -30.99 11.57
N TYR A 451 -14.51 -31.18 10.66
CA TYR A 451 -14.43 -32.39 9.84
C TYR A 451 -14.15 -33.65 10.65
N HIS A 452 -13.21 -33.60 11.59
CA HIS A 452 -12.86 -34.75 12.44
C HIS A 452 -14.00 -35.16 13.36
N ILE A 453 -14.80 -34.21 13.83
CA ILE A 453 -16.03 -34.49 14.61
C ILE A 453 -17.10 -35.13 13.72
N ALA A 454 -17.31 -34.61 12.50
CA ALA A 454 -18.30 -35.13 11.57
C ALA A 454 -17.91 -36.51 10.99
N HIS A 455 -16.60 -36.77 10.87
CA HIS A 455 -16.06 -38.00 10.30
C HIS A 455 -14.95 -38.60 11.18
N PRO A 456 -15.27 -39.14 12.38
CA PRO A 456 -14.28 -39.63 13.34
C PRO A 456 -13.42 -40.79 12.84
N LEU A 457 -13.95 -41.54 11.86
CA LEU A 457 -13.33 -42.71 11.25
C LEU A 457 -12.41 -42.36 10.06
N ARG A 458 -12.22 -41.08 9.72
CA ARG A 458 -11.30 -40.65 8.66
C ARG A 458 -9.98 -40.14 9.24
N LEU A 459 -8.87 -40.42 8.55
CA LEU A 459 -7.54 -39.92 8.94
C LEU A 459 -7.41 -38.42 8.81
N GLY A 460 -8.04 -37.83 7.79
CA GLY A 460 -7.91 -36.41 7.48
C GLY A 460 -8.87 -35.94 6.41
N MET A 461 -8.95 -34.62 6.26
CA MET A 461 -9.70 -33.98 5.20
C MET A 461 -8.90 -34.03 3.89
N PRO A 462 -9.50 -34.38 2.75
CA PRO A 462 -8.87 -34.25 1.44
C PRO A 462 -8.31 -32.84 1.20
N ARG A 463 -7.08 -32.74 0.69
CA ARG A 463 -6.41 -31.44 0.45
C ARG A 463 -7.24 -30.46 -0.41
N PRO A 464 -7.84 -30.88 -1.53
CA PRO A 464 -8.65 -29.97 -2.36
C PRO A 464 -9.92 -29.48 -1.65
N GLN A 465 -10.44 -30.26 -0.70
CA GLN A 465 -11.61 -29.89 0.08
C GLN A 465 -11.27 -28.75 1.05
N LEU A 466 -10.14 -28.85 1.77
CA LEU A 466 -9.68 -27.80 2.67
C LEU A 466 -9.35 -26.52 1.90
N GLN A 467 -8.67 -26.66 0.75
CA GLN A 467 -8.36 -25.55 -0.13
C GLN A 467 -9.62 -24.77 -0.55
N SER A 468 -10.65 -25.48 -1.01
CA SER A 468 -11.92 -24.89 -1.45
C SER A 468 -12.64 -24.17 -0.31
N ARG A 469 -12.66 -24.78 0.90
CA ARG A 469 -13.26 -24.18 2.10
C ARG A 469 -12.58 -22.87 2.52
N LEU A 470 -11.26 -22.82 2.42
CA LEU A 470 -10.48 -21.64 2.80
C LEU A 470 -10.36 -20.61 1.67
N ASN A 471 -10.79 -20.94 0.45
CA ASN A 471 -10.65 -20.10 -0.75
C ASN A 471 -9.20 -19.62 -1.02
N VAL A 472 -8.22 -20.51 -0.80
CA VAL A 472 -6.79 -20.22 -0.99
C VAL A 472 -6.17 -21.04 -2.13
N LYS A 473 -4.99 -20.64 -2.60
CA LYS A 473 -4.19 -21.45 -3.53
C LYS A 473 -3.53 -22.62 -2.80
N LEU A 474 -3.40 -23.78 -3.44
CA LEU A 474 -2.70 -24.95 -2.86
C LEU A 474 -1.30 -24.60 -2.36
N SER A 475 -0.52 -23.84 -3.14
CA SER A 475 0.84 -23.45 -2.74
C SER A 475 0.90 -22.68 -1.41
N LEU A 476 -0.15 -21.89 -1.10
CA LEU A 476 -0.23 -21.15 0.15
C LEU A 476 -0.59 -22.10 1.30
N LEU A 477 -1.50 -23.06 1.04
CA LEU A 477 -1.86 -24.08 2.01
C LEU A 477 -0.66 -24.98 2.35
N ASP A 478 0.12 -25.38 1.36
CA ASP A 478 1.35 -26.16 1.55
C ASP A 478 2.33 -25.39 2.44
N THR A 479 2.56 -24.11 2.11
CA THR A 479 3.43 -23.24 2.90
C THR A 479 2.93 -23.08 4.34
N LEU A 480 1.62 -22.95 4.55
CA LEU A 480 1.03 -22.85 5.88
C LEU A 480 1.26 -24.14 6.69
N ILE A 481 1.04 -25.30 6.08
CA ILE A 481 1.17 -26.60 6.76
C ILE A 481 2.64 -26.91 7.07
N ASP A 482 3.55 -26.63 6.13
CA ASP A 482 4.98 -26.91 6.29
C ASP A 482 5.64 -26.09 7.40
N ASN A 483 5.09 -24.93 7.73
CA ASN A 483 5.63 -24.01 8.74
C ASN A 483 4.92 -24.10 10.10
N GLU A 484 3.88 -24.92 10.25
CA GLU A 484 3.05 -24.95 11.45
C GLU A 484 2.95 -26.36 12.05
N ASP A 485 3.48 -26.52 13.26
CA ASP A 485 3.56 -27.81 13.96
C ASP A 485 2.18 -28.41 14.33
N GLN A 486 1.10 -27.64 14.27
CA GLN A 486 -0.22 -28.11 14.67
C GLN A 486 -0.91 -28.93 13.58
N LEU A 487 -0.47 -28.80 12.33
CA LEU A 487 -1.01 -29.48 11.17
C LEU A 487 -0.08 -30.61 10.75
N ALA A 488 -0.66 -31.69 10.24
CA ALA A 488 0.07 -32.77 9.59
C ALA A 488 -0.54 -33.01 8.21
N GLN A 489 0.32 -33.25 7.23
CA GLN A 489 -0.08 -33.62 5.89
C GLN A 489 0.47 -34.98 5.50
N ASP A 490 -0.36 -35.71 4.78
CA ASP A 490 0.00 -36.87 4.00
C ASP A 490 -0.26 -36.55 2.51
N ALA A 491 0.09 -37.47 1.61
CA ALA A 491 0.01 -37.25 0.16
C ALA A 491 -1.39 -36.77 -0.31
N ASN A 492 -2.47 -37.21 0.35
CA ASN A 492 -3.85 -36.97 -0.09
C ASN A 492 -4.71 -36.18 0.90
N PHE A 493 -4.29 -36.05 2.16
CA PHE A 493 -5.12 -35.47 3.22
C PHE A 493 -4.32 -34.60 4.19
N VAL A 494 -5.04 -33.72 4.89
CA VAL A 494 -4.55 -32.86 5.95
C VAL A 494 -5.33 -33.17 7.22
N ARG A 495 -4.63 -33.19 8.36
CA ARG A 495 -5.22 -33.42 9.67
C ARG A 495 -4.58 -32.55 10.72
N LEU A 496 -5.23 -32.47 11.88
CA LEU A 496 -4.58 -31.94 13.07
C LEU A 496 -3.59 -32.98 13.57
N ARG A 497 -2.44 -32.54 14.06
CA ARG A 497 -1.38 -33.47 14.48
C ARG A 497 -1.79 -34.36 15.65
N ASP A 498 -2.70 -33.88 16.50
CA ASP A 498 -3.29 -34.60 17.63
C ASP A 498 -4.47 -35.52 17.23
N HIS A 499 -4.99 -35.41 16.00
CA HIS A 499 -6.08 -36.26 15.53
C HIS A 499 -5.60 -37.69 15.27
N ALA A 500 -6.29 -38.63 15.89
CA ALA A 500 -6.13 -40.06 15.68
C ALA A 500 -7.50 -40.73 15.68
N ILE A 501 -7.68 -41.72 14.80
CA ILE A 501 -8.91 -42.52 14.76
C ILE A 501 -9.01 -43.32 16.06
N ARG A 502 -10.09 -43.10 16.81
CA ARG A 502 -10.40 -43.85 18.04
C ARG A 502 -11.73 -44.55 17.87
N PHE A 503 -11.73 -45.87 18.05
CA PHE A 503 -12.93 -46.67 17.97
C PHE A 503 -13.71 -46.64 19.28
N SER A 504 -15.04 -46.57 19.20
CA SER A 504 -15.90 -46.89 20.33
C SER A 504 -15.77 -48.37 20.71
N PRO A 505 -16.20 -48.80 21.92
CA PRO A 505 -16.19 -50.22 22.30
C PRO A 505 -16.92 -51.12 21.29
N GLU A 506 -18.05 -50.63 20.75
CA GLU A 506 -18.83 -51.33 19.73
C GLU A 506 -18.07 -51.41 18.39
N GLN A 507 -17.48 -50.30 17.94
CA GLN A 507 -16.67 -50.27 16.71
C GLN A 507 -15.43 -51.16 16.84
N SER A 508 -14.79 -51.20 18.01
CA SER A 508 -13.67 -52.11 18.26
C SER A 508 -14.10 -53.56 18.16
N ALA A 509 -15.25 -53.93 18.76
CA ALA A 509 -15.78 -55.28 18.67
C ALA A 509 -16.11 -55.68 17.21
N ASN A 510 -16.68 -54.75 16.42
CA ASN A 510 -16.97 -54.98 15.00
C ASN A 510 -15.71 -55.03 14.13
N ALA A 511 -14.70 -54.20 14.43
CA ALA A 511 -13.38 -54.28 13.79
C ALA A 511 -12.73 -55.65 14.05
N ASP A 512 -12.80 -56.16 15.28
CA ASP A 512 -12.25 -57.47 15.62
C ASP A 512 -13.04 -58.63 15.00
N LYS A 513 -14.34 -58.45 14.71
CA LYS A 513 -15.11 -59.40 13.88
C LYS A 513 -14.61 -59.40 12.43
N VAL A 514 -14.40 -58.21 11.85
CA VAL A 514 -13.84 -58.08 10.49
C VAL A 514 -12.47 -58.74 10.38
N ILE A 515 -11.56 -58.45 11.30
CA ILE A 515 -10.22 -59.06 11.30
C ILE A 515 -10.30 -60.58 11.50
N ARG A 516 -11.17 -61.08 12.39
CA ARG A 516 -11.39 -62.54 12.53
C ARG A 516 -11.94 -63.18 11.27
N ALA A 517 -12.88 -62.53 10.58
CA ALA A 517 -13.41 -63.04 9.31
C ALA A 517 -12.32 -63.12 8.24
N LEU A 518 -11.43 -62.12 8.17
CA LEU A 518 -10.27 -62.13 7.27
C LEU A 518 -9.21 -63.18 7.64
N LEU A 519 -9.06 -63.51 8.92
CA LEU A 519 -8.09 -64.50 9.40
C LEU A 519 -8.63 -65.94 9.42
N ALA A 520 -9.94 -66.13 9.29
CA ALA A 520 -10.56 -67.45 9.22
C ALA A 520 -10.12 -68.21 7.95
N ASP A 521 -10.04 -67.50 6.83
CA ASP A 521 -9.37 -67.95 5.60
C ASP A 521 -8.42 -66.84 5.10
N PRO A 522 -7.15 -66.83 5.58
CA PRO A 522 -6.19 -65.75 5.31
C PRO A 522 -5.90 -65.47 3.84
N TYR A 523 -6.11 -66.46 2.97
CA TYR A 523 -5.74 -66.40 1.55
C TYR A 523 -6.93 -66.49 0.60
N ALA A 524 -8.14 -66.81 1.09
CA ALA A 524 -9.40 -66.61 0.38
C ALA A 524 -10.41 -65.83 1.26
N PRO A 525 -10.11 -64.57 1.60
CA PRO A 525 -10.94 -63.78 2.51
C PRO A 525 -12.32 -63.44 1.92
N PRO A 526 -13.30 -63.11 2.78
CA PRO A 526 -14.59 -62.57 2.35
C PRO A 526 -14.44 -61.26 1.56
N GLY A 527 -15.43 -60.97 0.72
CA GLY A 527 -15.42 -59.76 -0.11
C GLY A 527 -15.64 -58.47 0.70
N ILE A 528 -15.22 -57.32 0.17
CA ILE A 528 -15.37 -56.02 0.85
C ILE A 528 -16.85 -55.71 1.16
N ALA A 529 -17.79 -56.14 0.31
CA ALA A 529 -19.23 -55.98 0.56
C ALA A 529 -19.67 -56.70 1.85
N GLU A 530 -19.22 -57.93 2.06
CA GLU A 530 -19.51 -58.71 3.28
C GLU A 530 -18.84 -58.07 4.50
N LEU A 531 -17.62 -57.53 4.36
CA LEU A 531 -16.97 -56.77 5.44
C LEU A 531 -17.76 -55.52 5.82
N ASN A 532 -18.30 -54.82 4.82
CA ASN A 532 -19.12 -53.63 5.03
C ASN A 532 -20.45 -53.98 5.73
N GLU A 533 -21.01 -55.17 5.50
CA GLU A 533 -22.19 -55.64 6.25
C GLU A 533 -21.87 -55.90 7.73
N ILE A 534 -20.66 -56.36 8.05
CA ILE A 534 -20.23 -56.64 9.44
C ILE A 534 -19.99 -55.36 10.25
N ALA A 535 -19.36 -54.36 9.65
CA ALA A 535 -18.78 -53.22 10.37
C ALA A 535 -19.23 -51.84 9.86
N GLY A 536 -19.89 -51.77 8.72
CA GLY A 536 -20.17 -50.54 7.99
C GLY A 536 -18.98 -50.07 7.14
N GLU A 537 -19.28 -49.38 6.04
CA GLU A 537 -18.26 -48.95 5.07
C GLU A 537 -17.19 -48.05 5.68
N ASP A 538 -17.57 -47.10 6.53
CA ASP A 538 -16.65 -46.14 7.14
C ASP A 538 -15.64 -46.83 8.08
N LEU A 539 -16.06 -47.87 8.81
CA LEU A 539 -15.16 -48.61 9.70
C LEU A 539 -14.21 -49.50 8.89
N VAL A 540 -14.68 -50.18 7.84
CA VAL A 540 -13.82 -50.95 6.93
C VAL A 540 -12.82 -50.03 6.21
N ARG A 541 -13.21 -48.80 5.89
CA ARG A 541 -12.29 -47.78 5.35
C ARG A 541 -11.24 -47.38 6.39
N ALA A 542 -11.66 -47.06 7.62
CA ALA A 542 -10.76 -46.73 8.71
C ALA A 542 -9.74 -47.82 9.01
N LEU A 543 -10.12 -49.10 8.91
CA LEU A 543 -9.20 -50.22 9.05
C LEU A 543 -8.16 -50.26 7.93
N GLY A 544 -8.52 -49.86 6.71
CA GLY A 544 -7.58 -49.74 5.59
C GLY A 544 -6.61 -48.59 5.79
N ASP A 545 -7.14 -47.44 6.18
CA ASP A 545 -6.40 -46.23 6.52
C ASP A 545 -5.38 -46.46 7.66
N LEU A 546 -5.74 -47.24 8.68
CA LEU A 546 -4.84 -47.64 9.79
C LEU A 546 -3.92 -48.82 9.42
N ARG A 547 -3.91 -49.28 8.17
CA ARG A 547 -3.16 -50.46 7.69
C ARG A 547 -3.43 -51.72 8.54
N ARG A 548 -4.65 -51.89 9.09
CA ARG A 548 -5.10 -53.17 9.69
C ARG A 548 -5.60 -54.14 8.61
N ILE A 549 -6.12 -53.60 7.52
CA ILE A 549 -6.45 -54.35 6.30
C ILE A 549 -5.78 -53.70 5.09
N VAL A 550 -5.50 -54.48 4.06
CA VAL A 550 -4.93 -54.01 2.79
C VAL A 550 -5.91 -54.35 1.67
N ARG A 551 -6.46 -53.32 1.02
CA ARG A 551 -7.34 -53.47 -0.14
C ARG A 551 -6.49 -53.65 -1.40
N VAL A 552 -6.63 -54.79 -2.07
CA VAL A 552 -5.87 -55.07 -3.30
C VAL A 552 -6.62 -54.61 -4.55
N ASN A 553 -7.96 -54.59 -4.50
CA ASN A 553 -8.85 -54.03 -5.51
C ASN A 553 -10.20 -53.64 -4.88
N GLU A 554 -11.20 -53.29 -5.68
CA GLU A 554 -12.53 -52.86 -5.21
C GLU A 554 -13.33 -53.94 -4.47
N GLY A 555 -13.00 -55.22 -4.68
CA GLY A 555 -13.77 -56.34 -4.13
C GLY A 555 -13.07 -57.15 -3.03
N ILE A 556 -11.74 -57.02 -2.89
CA ILE A 556 -10.92 -57.91 -2.07
C ILE A 556 -10.02 -57.10 -1.13
N ALA A 557 -10.06 -57.46 0.15
CA ALA A 557 -9.14 -56.97 1.16
C ALA A 557 -8.55 -58.16 1.95
N PHE A 558 -7.31 -58.01 2.38
CA PHE A 558 -6.62 -58.96 3.26
C PHE A 558 -6.35 -58.33 4.62
N ALA A 559 -6.23 -59.12 5.67
CA ALA A 559 -5.59 -58.65 6.90
C ALA A 559 -4.13 -58.28 6.60
N ALA A 560 -3.62 -57.21 7.21
CA ALA A 560 -2.28 -56.69 6.90
C ALA A 560 -1.18 -57.75 7.06
N ASP A 561 -1.19 -58.51 8.16
CA ASP A 561 -0.22 -59.59 8.41
C ASP A 561 -0.27 -60.69 7.32
N SER A 562 -1.47 -61.04 6.86
CA SER A 562 -1.66 -62.04 5.80
C SER A 562 -1.15 -61.52 4.46
N TYR A 563 -1.40 -60.25 4.16
CA TYR A 563 -0.88 -59.57 2.98
C TYR A 563 0.64 -59.50 3.00
N ASP A 564 1.24 -59.09 4.12
CA ASP A 564 2.70 -58.96 4.23
C ASP A 564 3.39 -60.33 4.09
N ARG A 565 2.78 -61.41 4.59
CA ARG A 565 3.23 -62.80 4.36
C ARG A 565 3.13 -63.21 2.89
N LEU A 566 2.00 -62.91 2.23
CA LEU A 566 1.81 -63.17 0.79
C LEU A 566 2.91 -62.48 -0.03
N VAL A 567 3.13 -61.19 0.21
CA VAL A 567 4.14 -60.40 -0.51
C VAL A 567 5.55 -60.91 -0.23
N SER A 568 5.86 -61.27 1.01
CA SER A 568 7.18 -61.80 1.39
C SER A 568 7.49 -63.13 0.69
N GLU A 569 6.52 -64.03 0.64
CA GLU A 569 6.69 -65.32 -0.05
C GLU A 569 6.74 -65.18 -1.58
N ILE A 570 5.93 -64.29 -2.16
CA ILE A 570 6.01 -63.96 -3.59
C ILE A 570 7.42 -63.45 -3.91
N ARG A 571 7.95 -62.54 -3.09
CA ARG A 571 9.30 -62.01 -3.24
C ARG A 571 10.36 -63.08 -3.11
N ARG A 572 10.23 -63.95 -2.11
CA ARG A 572 11.14 -65.07 -1.88
C ARG A 572 11.14 -66.01 -3.10
N HIS A 573 9.97 -66.40 -3.57
CA HIS A 573 9.85 -67.30 -4.72
C HIS A 573 10.45 -66.69 -5.98
N ILE A 574 10.09 -65.45 -6.35
CA ILE A 574 10.70 -64.78 -7.51
C ILE A 574 12.22 -64.63 -7.36
N SER A 575 12.74 -64.47 -6.14
CA SER A 575 14.19 -64.40 -5.91
C SER A 575 14.88 -65.75 -6.10
N GLU A 576 14.19 -66.85 -5.81
CA GLU A 576 14.69 -68.23 -5.95
C GLU A 576 14.55 -68.76 -7.39
N THR A 577 13.42 -68.49 -8.06
CA THR A 577 13.07 -69.08 -9.37
C THR A 577 13.13 -68.09 -10.53
N GLY A 578 13.24 -66.79 -10.26
CA GLY A 578 13.26 -65.71 -11.25
C GLY A 578 11.88 -65.21 -11.70
N GLU A 579 10.82 -66.02 -11.55
CA GLU A 579 9.47 -65.69 -11.98
C GLU A 579 8.38 -66.47 -11.22
N ILE A 580 7.15 -65.96 -11.21
CA ILE A 580 5.98 -66.63 -10.62
C ILE A 580 4.75 -66.49 -11.53
N ASP A 581 3.99 -67.56 -11.72
CA ASP A 581 2.68 -67.51 -12.38
C ASP A 581 1.52 -67.60 -11.37
N ALA A 582 0.31 -67.28 -11.83
CA ALA A 582 -0.88 -67.30 -10.96
C ALA A 582 -1.22 -68.71 -10.45
N LYS A 583 -0.83 -69.76 -11.20
CA LYS A 583 -1.08 -71.17 -10.83
C LYS A 583 -0.20 -71.59 -9.66
N THR A 584 1.09 -71.28 -9.74
CA THR A 584 2.09 -71.58 -8.69
C THR A 584 1.76 -70.84 -7.40
N LEU A 585 1.33 -69.58 -7.50
CA LEU A 585 0.89 -68.82 -6.33
C LEU A 585 -0.38 -69.43 -5.70
N ARG A 586 -1.35 -69.80 -6.53
CA ARG A 586 -2.59 -70.46 -6.10
C ARG A 586 -2.31 -71.75 -5.35
N ASP A 587 -1.45 -72.60 -5.92
CA ASP A 587 -1.13 -73.93 -5.37
C ASP A 587 -0.31 -73.81 -4.07
N LYS A 588 0.59 -72.83 -3.98
CA LYS A 588 1.39 -72.55 -2.76
C LYS A 588 0.56 -72.10 -1.57
N PHE A 589 -0.46 -71.27 -1.79
CA PHE A 589 -1.28 -70.69 -0.73
C PHE A 589 -2.64 -71.37 -0.54
N ALA A 590 -2.88 -72.47 -1.26
CA ALA A 590 -4.16 -73.17 -1.29
C ALA A 590 -5.37 -72.21 -1.50
N THR A 591 -5.19 -71.19 -2.34
CA THR A 591 -6.21 -70.17 -2.61
C THR A 591 -6.92 -70.41 -3.94
N SER A 592 -7.87 -69.56 -4.32
CA SER A 592 -8.50 -69.56 -5.65
C SER A 592 -7.73 -68.69 -6.64
N ARG A 593 -7.91 -68.96 -7.95
CA ARG A 593 -7.29 -68.17 -9.02
C ARG A 593 -7.67 -66.69 -8.96
N LYS A 594 -8.86 -66.37 -8.45
CA LYS A 594 -9.37 -64.99 -8.28
C LYS A 594 -8.46 -64.16 -7.35
N TYR A 595 -8.13 -64.69 -6.17
CA TYR A 595 -7.30 -63.99 -5.18
C TYR A 595 -5.83 -63.90 -5.61
N ALA A 596 -5.28 -64.98 -6.17
CA ALA A 596 -3.91 -65.00 -6.69
C ALA A 596 -3.67 -63.95 -7.78
N ILE A 597 -4.61 -63.81 -8.73
CA ILE A 597 -4.53 -62.78 -9.78
C ILE A 597 -4.63 -61.38 -9.18
N ALA A 598 -5.60 -61.13 -8.29
CA ALA A 598 -5.82 -59.83 -7.69
C ALA A 598 -4.59 -59.29 -6.94
N VAL A 599 -3.90 -60.15 -6.18
CA VAL A 599 -2.66 -59.77 -5.47
C VAL A 599 -1.54 -59.45 -6.47
N LEU A 600 -1.37 -60.26 -7.51
CA LEU A 600 -0.33 -60.02 -8.52
C LEU A 600 -0.58 -58.72 -9.30
N GLU A 601 -1.82 -58.43 -9.69
CA GLU A 601 -2.20 -57.19 -10.36
C GLU A 601 -1.98 -55.96 -9.46
N HIS A 602 -2.28 -56.09 -8.17
CA HIS A 602 -2.00 -55.04 -7.18
C HIS A 602 -0.50 -54.76 -7.05
N LEU A 603 0.34 -55.81 -6.99
CA LEU A 603 1.79 -55.67 -6.95
C LEU A 603 2.37 -55.11 -8.25
N ASP A 604 1.77 -55.44 -9.39
CA ASP A 604 2.12 -54.86 -10.69
C ASP A 604 1.82 -53.34 -10.70
N ALA A 605 0.66 -52.93 -10.16
CA ALA A 605 0.27 -51.52 -10.03
C ALA A 605 1.19 -50.73 -9.08
N LEU A 606 1.66 -51.34 -8.00
CA LEU A 606 2.67 -50.77 -7.10
C LEU A 606 4.09 -50.77 -7.71
N GLY A 607 4.27 -51.42 -8.86
CA GLY A 607 5.56 -51.57 -9.55
C GLY A 607 6.52 -52.55 -8.86
N VAL A 608 6.02 -53.33 -7.89
CA VAL A 608 6.80 -54.33 -7.15
C VAL A 608 7.08 -55.54 -8.02
N THR A 609 6.09 -55.99 -8.79
CA THR A 609 6.25 -57.01 -9.83
C THR A 609 6.04 -56.40 -11.21
N GLN A 610 6.47 -57.12 -12.25
CA GLN A 610 6.21 -56.76 -13.64
C GLN A 610 5.72 -57.99 -14.39
N ARG A 611 4.54 -57.88 -15.01
CA ARG A 611 3.99 -58.93 -15.88
C ARG A 611 4.78 -59.06 -17.18
N VAL A 612 5.24 -60.27 -17.48
CA VAL A 612 5.91 -60.64 -18.74
C VAL A 612 5.23 -61.89 -19.27
N GLY A 613 4.28 -61.73 -20.18
CA GLY A 613 3.40 -62.82 -20.63
C GLY A 613 2.50 -63.33 -19.49
N ASP A 614 2.60 -64.62 -19.19
CA ASP A 614 1.81 -65.29 -18.14
C ASP A 614 2.48 -65.27 -16.76
N VAL A 615 3.76 -64.93 -16.70
CA VAL A 615 4.56 -64.88 -15.46
C VAL A 615 4.79 -63.45 -14.98
N ARG A 616 5.12 -63.29 -13.69
CA ARG A 616 5.55 -62.03 -13.07
C ARG A 616 7.01 -62.14 -12.69
N LYS A 617 7.77 -61.11 -13.03
CA LYS A 617 9.19 -60.95 -12.66
C LYS A 617 9.36 -59.77 -11.71
N ARG A 618 10.59 -59.59 -11.22
CA ARG A 618 10.98 -58.46 -10.38
C ARG A 618 10.69 -57.12 -11.07
N GLY A 619 9.93 -56.25 -10.41
CA GLY A 619 9.59 -54.91 -10.89
C GLY A 619 10.57 -53.81 -10.46
N ARG A 620 10.31 -52.58 -10.93
CA ARG A 620 11.17 -51.40 -10.70
C ARG A 620 11.20 -50.98 -9.22
N ASN A 621 10.10 -51.16 -8.50
CA ASN A 621 9.94 -50.82 -7.08
C ASN A 621 10.10 -52.04 -6.16
N TRP A 622 11.00 -52.97 -6.50
CA TRP A 622 11.21 -54.23 -5.76
C TRP A 622 11.41 -54.06 -4.25
N LYS A 623 11.97 -52.94 -3.79
CA LYS A 623 12.25 -52.66 -2.37
C LYS A 623 11.16 -51.81 -1.66
N ALA A 624 10.15 -51.31 -2.38
CA ALA A 624 9.26 -50.25 -1.87
C ALA A 624 8.30 -50.68 -0.73
N LEU A 625 8.05 -51.98 -0.53
CA LEU A 625 7.21 -52.50 0.56
C LEU A 625 8.02 -53.01 1.78
N ALA A 626 9.29 -52.61 1.93
CA ALA A 626 10.06 -52.90 3.15
C ALA A 626 9.95 -51.70 4.10
N GLY A 627 8.87 -51.65 4.88
CA GLY A 627 8.54 -50.59 5.84
C GLY A 627 7.05 -50.33 5.91
#